data_AF-A0A855X2Q6-F1
#
_entry.id   AF-A0A855X2Q6-F1
#
_cell.length_a   1.000
_cell.length_b   1.000
_cell.length_c   1.000
_cell.angle_alpha   90.00
_cell.angle_beta   90.00
_cell.angle_gamma   90.00
#
_symmetry.space_group_name_H-M   'P 1'
#
loop_
_entity.id
_entity.type
_entity.pdbx_description
1 polymer ?
#
loop_
_entity_poly.entity_id
_entity_poly.type
_entity_poly.pdbx_seq_one_letter_code
_entity_poly.pdbx_strand_id
1 'polypeptide(L)'
;MRFSFPAVFLVTCGALAFGQAEPPTSQVVSTLPTITVNDQAVSLQAGLYPNLYPTTPVADDIGWVVRTDSSLVRFVQRSADSIFVALSDYSGIAWREESLLMYFVRYYPSPGSADPLIIPVGGVRVGALSEAIPAGAVLKLELIYQMAQRMLLQGLLPDAPTYSLLSNHELMQPTPLRRDNLAFLLALAVSNRILGPDSTYLAYQSPFWKRHLLGREIFDQYLYHDWKLSQDRPLTRWLAEEVADSKLVEVTDITPDQAQLVSAGRRPVIEGVPSTGRLGFSVRIGSGSQLIVDNIDNSRTGYRCGLRAGDVIRTVDGKKPGSQKQLIEMILDQID
;
A
#
# COMPACT_ATOMS: atom_id res chain seq x y z
N MET A 1 -78.93 -39.25 31.91
CA MET A 1 -77.45 -39.20 31.95
C MET A 1 -76.94 -38.90 30.56
N ARG A 2 -76.34 -37.72 30.36
CA ARG A 2 -75.70 -37.32 29.10
C ARG A 2 -74.22 -37.62 29.23
N PHE A 3 -73.66 -38.38 28.29
CA PHE A 3 -72.22 -38.44 28.04
C PHE A 3 -71.96 -37.90 26.64
N SER A 4 -71.23 -36.78 26.60
CA SER A 4 -70.53 -36.23 25.44
C SER A 4 -69.29 -37.07 25.12
N PHE A 5 -68.91 -37.13 23.85
CA PHE A 5 -67.52 -37.02 23.33
C PHE A 5 -67.58 -36.79 21.80
N PRO A 6 -66.54 -36.22 21.15
CA PRO A 6 -66.70 -35.01 20.35
C PRO A 6 -66.44 -35.21 18.85
N ALA A 7 -66.83 -34.18 18.11
CA ALA A 7 -66.57 -33.98 16.70
C ALA A 7 -65.06 -33.90 16.38
N VAL A 8 -64.68 -34.56 15.28
CA VAL A 8 -63.38 -34.44 14.62
C VAL A 8 -63.31 -33.08 13.95
N PHE A 9 -62.40 -32.22 14.41
CA PHE A 9 -62.02 -30.99 13.71
C PHE A 9 -60.91 -31.31 12.70
N LEU A 10 -61.22 -31.11 11.42
CA LEU A 10 -60.25 -31.07 10.33
C LEU A 10 -59.61 -29.68 10.33
N VAL A 11 -58.34 -29.59 10.76
CA VAL A 11 -57.55 -28.36 10.63
C VAL A 11 -56.94 -28.36 9.23
N THR A 12 -57.47 -27.52 8.34
CA THR A 12 -56.80 -27.16 7.09
C THR A 12 -55.68 -26.18 7.40
N CYS A 13 -54.42 -26.65 7.33
CA CYS A 13 -53.25 -25.77 7.31
C CYS A 13 -53.20 -25.03 5.97
N GLY A 14 -53.65 -23.77 5.97
CA GLY A 14 -53.35 -22.83 4.90
C GLY A 14 -51.89 -22.43 4.99
N ALA A 15 -51.06 -22.87 4.05
CA ALA A 15 -49.71 -22.37 3.87
C ALA A 15 -49.80 -20.92 3.38
N LEU A 16 -49.58 -19.95 4.28
CA LEU A 16 -49.27 -18.59 3.88
C LEU A 16 -47.87 -18.61 3.25
N ALA A 17 -47.82 -18.61 1.92
CA ALA A 17 -46.62 -18.29 1.17
C ALA A 17 -46.26 -16.83 1.45
N PHE A 18 -45.42 -16.61 2.46
CA PHE A 18 -44.63 -15.39 2.55
C PHE A 18 -43.68 -15.41 1.36
N GLY A 19 -44.06 -14.73 0.28
CA GLY A 19 -43.11 -14.32 -0.74
C GLY A 19 -42.06 -13.46 -0.07
N GLN A 20 -40.90 -14.04 0.22
CA GLN A 20 -39.69 -13.26 0.40
C GLN A 20 -39.47 -12.55 -0.93
N ALA A 21 -39.81 -11.26 -0.97
CA ALA A 21 -39.22 -10.40 -1.97
C ALA A 21 -37.70 -10.51 -1.76
N GLU A 22 -37.02 -11.15 -2.72
CA GLU A 22 -35.57 -11.04 -2.80
C GLU A 22 -35.24 -9.55 -2.69
N PRO A 23 -34.36 -9.14 -1.77
CA PRO A 23 -33.92 -7.75 -1.78
C PRO A 23 -33.40 -7.46 -3.19
N PRO A 24 -33.71 -6.29 -3.77
CA PRO A 24 -33.17 -5.94 -5.07
C PRO A 24 -31.67 -6.13 -4.96
N THR A 25 -31.15 -7.04 -5.77
CA THR A 25 -29.72 -7.24 -5.92
C THR A 25 -29.24 -5.91 -6.48
N SER A 26 -28.80 -5.03 -5.60
CA SER A 26 -28.10 -3.81 -5.98
C SER A 26 -26.91 -4.31 -6.76
N GLN A 27 -27.03 -4.31 -8.09
CA GLN A 27 -25.88 -4.41 -8.96
C GLN A 27 -25.04 -3.20 -8.57
N VAL A 28 -24.06 -3.43 -7.70
CA VAL A 28 -22.99 -2.49 -7.48
C VAL A 28 -22.29 -2.44 -8.82
N VAL A 29 -22.70 -1.49 -9.66
CA VAL A 29 -21.93 -1.09 -10.84
C VAL A 29 -20.65 -0.55 -10.26
N SER A 30 -19.63 -1.41 -10.13
CA SER A 30 -18.29 -0.99 -9.78
C SER A 30 -17.83 -0.12 -10.94
N THR A 31 -18.00 1.19 -10.79
CA THR A 31 -17.39 2.16 -11.66
C THR A 31 -15.91 2.12 -11.36
N LEU A 32 -15.12 1.65 -12.32
CA LEU A 32 -13.67 1.69 -12.23
C LEU A 32 -13.22 3.15 -11.98
N PRO A 33 -12.16 3.36 -11.18
CA PRO A 33 -11.68 4.70 -10.88
C PRO A 33 -11.23 5.43 -12.14
N THR A 34 -11.52 6.72 -12.21
CA THR A 34 -10.91 7.59 -13.21
C THR A 34 -9.47 7.93 -12.78
N ILE A 35 -8.48 7.59 -13.61
CA ILE A 35 -7.09 7.96 -13.34
C ILE A 35 -6.78 9.35 -13.89
N THR A 36 -6.24 10.20 -13.04
CA THR A 36 -5.59 11.46 -13.43
C THR A 36 -4.09 11.32 -13.18
N VAL A 37 -3.27 11.56 -14.20
CA VAL A 37 -1.82 11.63 -14.04
C VAL A 37 -1.41 13.10 -13.83
N ASN A 38 -0.62 13.34 -12.81
CA ASN A 38 0.00 14.63 -12.51
C ASN A 38 1.52 14.51 -12.63
N ASP A 39 2.02 14.87 -13.80
CA ASP A 39 3.43 14.99 -14.17
C ASP A 39 4.00 16.40 -13.93
N GLN A 40 3.18 17.31 -13.41
CA GLN A 40 3.49 18.72 -13.17
C GLN A 40 3.42 19.09 -11.70
N ALA A 41 3.70 18.14 -10.81
CA ALA A 41 3.57 18.29 -9.37
C ALA A 41 4.75 19.08 -8.75
N VAL A 42 4.89 20.36 -9.12
CA VAL A 42 5.99 21.25 -8.70
C VAL A 42 6.13 21.27 -7.17
N SER A 43 5.04 21.49 -6.44
CA SER A 43 5.07 21.57 -4.98
C SER A 43 5.48 20.25 -4.32
N LEU A 44 5.07 19.12 -4.89
CA LEU A 44 5.46 17.79 -4.40
C LEU A 44 6.96 17.56 -4.66
N GLN A 45 7.43 17.76 -5.89
CA GLN A 45 8.83 17.60 -6.26
C GLN A 45 9.73 18.49 -5.38
N ALA A 46 9.35 19.76 -5.21
CA ALA A 46 10.06 20.71 -4.36
C ALA A 46 10.08 20.30 -2.88
N GLY A 47 8.94 19.83 -2.37
CA GLY A 47 8.78 19.40 -0.99
C GLY A 47 9.56 18.13 -0.64
N LEU A 48 9.84 17.26 -1.61
CA LEU A 48 10.63 16.04 -1.41
C LEU A 48 12.13 16.34 -1.19
N TYR A 49 12.64 17.44 -1.76
CA TYR A 49 14.06 17.81 -1.63
C TYR A 49 14.24 19.31 -1.38
N PRO A 50 13.82 19.83 -0.21
CA PRO A 50 13.83 21.27 0.09
C PRO A 50 15.24 21.89 0.07
N ASN A 51 16.29 21.08 0.24
CA ASN A 51 17.69 21.52 0.18
C ASN A 51 18.24 21.60 -1.25
N LEU A 52 17.61 20.95 -2.23
CA LEU A 52 18.08 20.88 -3.62
C LEU A 52 17.60 22.09 -4.44
N TYR A 53 16.34 22.46 -4.28
CA TYR A 53 15.70 23.47 -5.12
C TYR A 53 15.96 24.95 -4.81
N PRO A 54 16.69 25.33 -3.74
CA PRO A 54 17.25 26.68 -3.63
C PRO A 54 18.31 26.96 -4.72
N THR A 55 18.99 25.92 -5.22
CA THR A 55 20.08 26.06 -6.20
C THR A 55 19.78 25.43 -7.56
N THR A 56 18.75 24.57 -7.64
CA THR A 56 18.33 23.90 -8.88
C THR A 56 16.88 24.27 -9.20
N PRO A 57 16.55 24.71 -10.43
CA PRO A 57 15.16 24.99 -10.79
C PRO A 57 14.30 23.71 -10.81
N VAL A 58 13.23 23.67 -10.01
CA VAL A 58 12.25 22.56 -10.04
C VAL A 58 11.65 22.37 -11.44
N ALA A 59 11.51 23.46 -12.19
CA ALA A 59 10.96 23.45 -13.55
C ALA A 59 11.76 22.56 -14.52
N ASP A 60 13.08 22.44 -14.32
CA ASP A 60 13.92 21.59 -15.17
C ASP A 60 13.62 20.11 -14.94
N ASP A 61 13.38 19.73 -13.68
CA ASP A 61 12.99 18.38 -13.30
C ASP A 61 11.59 18.04 -13.81
N ILE A 62 10.63 18.95 -13.68
CA ILE A 62 9.27 18.77 -14.22
C ILE A 62 9.31 18.66 -15.75
N GLY A 63 10.05 19.56 -16.43
CA GLY A 63 10.23 19.49 -17.87
C GLY A 63 10.89 18.18 -18.32
N TRP A 64 11.78 17.60 -17.49
CA TRP A 64 12.36 16.29 -17.75
C TRP A 64 11.34 15.15 -17.60
N VAL A 65 10.51 15.18 -16.56
CA VAL A 65 9.44 14.19 -16.31
C VAL A 65 8.51 14.12 -17.52
N VAL A 66 7.93 15.25 -17.93
CA VAL A 66 6.97 15.37 -19.04
C VAL A 66 7.54 14.85 -20.37
N ARG A 67 8.86 14.97 -20.58
CA ARG A 67 9.52 14.43 -21.79
C ARG A 67 9.73 12.92 -21.73
N THR A 68 9.87 12.36 -20.53
CA THR A 68 10.34 10.98 -20.30
C THR A 68 9.21 10.01 -19.98
N ASP A 69 8.15 10.49 -19.34
CA ASP A 69 7.03 9.69 -18.84
C ASP A 69 6.03 9.25 -19.92
N SER A 70 6.11 9.81 -21.14
CA SER A 70 5.14 9.59 -22.22
C SER A 70 4.82 8.10 -22.50
N SER A 71 5.79 7.20 -22.32
CA SER A 71 5.58 5.76 -22.49
C SER A 71 4.77 5.14 -21.33
N LEU A 72 4.99 5.61 -20.11
CA LEU A 72 4.27 5.16 -18.92
C LEU A 72 2.86 5.75 -18.88
N VAL A 73 2.68 7.03 -19.22
CA VAL A 73 1.37 7.68 -19.38
C VAL A 73 0.50 6.89 -20.37
N ARG A 74 1.05 6.55 -21.55
CA ARG A 74 0.33 5.76 -22.55
C ARG A 74 -0.01 4.36 -22.06
N PHE A 75 0.87 3.74 -21.26
CA PHE A 75 0.59 2.44 -20.67
C PHE A 75 -0.58 2.53 -19.68
N VAL A 76 -0.56 3.50 -18.77
CA VAL A 76 -1.67 3.78 -17.84
C VAL A 76 -2.98 3.97 -18.60
N GLN A 77 -2.99 4.87 -19.59
CA GLN A 77 -4.20 5.16 -20.38
C GLN A 77 -4.78 3.94 -21.11
N ARG A 78 -3.94 2.99 -21.52
CA ARG A 78 -4.38 1.81 -22.27
C ARG A 78 -4.75 0.62 -21.39
N SER A 79 -4.13 0.52 -20.21
CA SER A 79 -4.18 -0.69 -19.39
C SER A 79 -4.82 -0.49 -18.03
N ALA A 80 -5.13 0.75 -17.62
CA ALA A 80 -5.72 1.06 -16.31
C ALA A 80 -6.93 0.17 -15.96
N ASP A 81 -7.95 0.15 -16.82
CA ASP A 81 -9.17 -0.63 -16.58
C ASP A 81 -8.86 -2.12 -16.40
N SER A 82 -7.99 -2.65 -17.27
CA SER A 82 -7.57 -4.06 -17.17
C SER A 82 -6.78 -4.34 -15.90
N ILE A 83 -5.95 -3.39 -15.44
CA ILE A 83 -5.20 -3.49 -14.19
C ILE A 83 -6.18 -3.48 -13.00
N PHE A 84 -7.15 -2.57 -12.95
CA PHE A 84 -8.12 -2.50 -11.85
C PHE A 84 -9.01 -3.74 -11.78
N VAL A 85 -9.50 -4.21 -12.93
CA VAL A 85 -10.27 -5.46 -13.00
C VAL A 85 -9.42 -6.62 -12.51
N ALA A 86 -8.19 -6.78 -13.03
CA ALA A 86 -7.32 -7.88 -12.61
C ALA A 86 -6.92 -7.79 -11.12
N LEU A 87 -6.66 -6.59 -10.60
CA LEU A 87 -6.41 -6.37 -9.18
C LEU A 87 -7.63 -6.78 -8.35
N SER A 88 -8.84 -6.43 -8.77
CA SER A 88 -10.06 -6.76 -8.03
C SER A 88 -10.33 -8.26 -8.09
N ASP A 89 -10.22 -8.87 -9.27
CA ASP A 89 -10.39 -10.30 -9.49
C ASP A 89 -9.40 -11.12 -8.64
N TYR A 90 -8.11 -10.76 -8.66
CA TYR A 90 -7.06 -11.56 -8.02
C TYR A 90 -6.86 -11.25 -6.55
N SER A 91 -7.27 -10.07 -6.08
CA SER A 91 -7.27 -9.76 -4.65
C SER A 91 -8.55 -10.26 -3.97
N GLY A 92 -9.68 -10.27 -4.66
CA GLY A 92 -11.00 -10.45 -4.05
C GLY A 92 -11.44 -9.22 -3.25
N ILE A 93 -10.83 -8.06 -3.51
CA ILE A 93 -11.13 -6.76 -2.90
C ILE A 93 -11.66 -5.85 -4.00
N ALA A 94 -12.80 -5.19 -3.77
CA ALA A 94 -13.33 -4.21 -4.70
C ALA A 94 -12.53 -2.90 -4.60
N TRP A 95 -12.20 -2.30 -5.75
CA TRP A 95 -11.73 -0.92 -5.77
C TRP A 95 -12.86 0.04 -5.40
N ARG A 96 -12.60 1.00 -4.50
CA ARG A 96 -13.65 1.86 -3.93
C ARG A 96 -13.50 3.34 -4.21
N GLU A 97 -12.30 3.81 -4.53
CA GLU A 97 -12.08 5.21 -4.90
C GLU A 97 -12.68 5.48 -6.28
N GLU A 98 -13.41 6.59 -6.44
CA GLU A 98 -13.98 6.99 -7.73
C GLU A 98 -12.93 7.62 -8.65
N SER A 99 -11.88 8.20 -8.07
CA SER A 99 -10.79 8.82 -8.79
C SER A 99 -9.46 8.50 -8.12
N LEU A 100 -8.43 8.31 -8.94
CA LEU A 100 -7.08 8.04 -8.51
C LEU A 100 -6.13 9.06 -9.13
N LEU A 101 -5.49 9.85 -8.26
CA LEU A 101 -4.45 10.78 -8.67
C LEU A 101 -3.08 10.11 -8.57
N MET A 102 -2.39 10.00 -9.70
CA MET A 102 -1.07 9.41 -9.82
C MET A 102 -0.04 10.49 -10.10
N TYR A 103 1.01 10.55 -9.29
CA TYR A 103 2.06 11.54 -9.42
C TYR A 103 3.30 10.95 -10.08
N PHE A 104 3.78 11.60 -11.12
CA PHE A 104 5.10 11.30 -11.70
C PHE A 104 6.09 12.38 -11.24
N VAL A 105 7.18 11.91 -10.64
CA VAL A 105 8.23 12.75 -10.06
C VAL A 105 9.56 12.34 -10.61
N ARG A 106 10.51 13.27 -10.77
CA ARG A 106 11.85 12.90 -11.27
C ARG A 106 12.55 12.03 -10.24
N TYR A 107 12.46 12.39 -8.98
CA TYR A 107 13.14 11.70 -7.90
C TYR A 107 12.18 11.44 -6.76
N TYR A 108 12.30 10.27 -6.15
CA TYR A 108 11.58 9.90 -4.94
C TYR A 108 12.53 9.17 -3.97
N PRO A 109 12.36 9.25 -2.65
CA PRO A 109 13.29 8.60 -1.70
C PRO A 109 13.12 7.07 -1.61
N SER A 110 12.12 6.51 -2.31
CA SER A 110 11.88 5.07 -2.41
C SER A 110 11.50 4.68 -3.85
N PRO A 111 11.38 3.37 -4.17
CA PRO A 111 10.86 2.87 -5.45
C PRO A 111 9.51 3.46 -5.89
N GLY A 112 8.70 3.90 -4.92
CA GLY A 112 7.40 4.52 -5.12
C GLY A 112 6.65 4.64 -3.80
N SER A 113 5.41 5.10 -3.87
CA SER A 113 4.47 5.11 -2.76
C SER A 113 3.07 4.79 -3.29
N ALA A 114 2.29 4.02 -2.53
CA ALA A 114 0.92 3.69 -2.86
C ALA A 114 -0.10 4.73 -2.38
N ASP A 115 0.23 5.51 -1.34
CA ASP A 115 -0.65 6.56 -0.81
C ASP A 115 0.12 7.79 -0.26
N PRO A 116 0.13 8.93 -0.98
CA PRO A 116 -0.41 9.10 -2.34
C PRO A 116 0.34 8.23 -3.35
N LEU A 117 -0.31 7.92 -4.49
CA LEU A 117 0.29 7.09 -5.54
C LEU A 117 1.37 7.87 -6.30
N ILE A 118 2.64 7.57 -6.03
CA ILE A 118 3.80 8.25 -6.60
C ILE A 118 4.70 7.24 -7.30
N ILE A 119 5.04 7.53 -8.56
CA ILE A 119 6.02 6.77 -9.34
C ILE A 119 7.21 7.68 -9.68
N PRO A 120 8.43 7.41 -9.15
CA PRO A 120 9.63 8.06 -9.64
C PRO A 120 9.93 7.61 -11.07
N VAL A 121 10.20 8.55 -11.97
CA VAL A 121 10.57 8.26 -13.37
C VAL A 121 12.04 8.57 -13.68
N GLY A 122 12.74 9.32 -12.82
CA GLY A 122 14.16 9.64 -12.98
C GLY A 122 15.08 8.89 -12.03
N GLY A 123 14.59 8.42 -10.87
CA GLY A 123 15.42 7.66 -9.93
C GLY A 123 14.93 7.64 -8.49
N VAL A 124 15.55 6.76 -7.72
CA VAL A 124 15.48 6.78 -6.26
C VAL A 124 16.62 7.65 -5.75
N ARG A 125 16.31 8.80 -5.14
CA ARG A 125 17.33 9.74 -4.66
C ARG A 125 17.36 9.78 -3.14
N VAL A 126 18.54 9.51 -2.58
CA VAL A 126 18.83 9.60 -1.15
C VAL A 126 20.06 10.49 -0.94
N GLY A 127 19.83 11.66 -0.35
CA GLY A 127 20.84 12.70 -0.22
C GLY A 127 21.37 13.16 -1.58
N ALA A 128 22.70 13.09 -1.75
CA ALA A 128 23.39 13.46 -2.99
C ALA A 128 23.39 12.36 -4.07
N LEU A 129 23.03 11.12 -3.72
CA LEU A 129 23.09 9.99 -4.62
C LEU A 129 21.73 9.74 -5.29
N SER A 130 21.77 9.40 -6.57
CA SER A 130 20.59 9.00 -7.35
C SER A 130 20.83 7.64 -7.96
N GLU A 131 20.05 6.65 -7.53
CA GLU A 131 19.92 5.39 -8.21
C GLU A 131 19.00 5.57 -9.43
N ALA A 132 19.45 5.16 -10.61
CA ALA A 132 18.61 5.18 -11.79
C ALA A 132 17.40 4.26 -11.61
N ILE A 133 16.21 4.74 -11.99
CA ILE A 133 15.00 3.92 -11.96
C ILE A 133 15.03 2.90 -13.12
N PRO A 134 14.40 1.73 -12.97
CA PRO A 134 14.13 0.81 -14.07
C PRO A 134 13.33 1.44 -15.21
N ALA A 135 13.46 0.84 -16.40
CA ALA A 135 12.66 1.17 -17.57
C ALA A 135 11.87 -0.06 -18.07
N GLY A 136 10.97 0.17 -19.02
CA GLY A 136 10.24 -0.90 -19.72
C GLY A 136 9.35 -1.72 -18.78
N ALA A 137 9.42 -3.05 -18.89
CA ALA A 137 8.58 -3.96 -18.09
C ALA A 137 8.81 -3.83 -16.59
N VAL A 138 10.03 -3.48 -16.15
CA VAL A 138 10.34 -3.34 -14.73
C VAL A 138 9.61 -2.12 -14.13
N LEU A 139 9.58 -0.99 -14.84
CA LEU A 139 8.83 0.20 -14.42
C LEU A 139 7.31 -0.04 -14.43
N LYS A 140 6.81 -0.81 -15.39
CA LYS A 140 5.40 -1.20 -15.43
C LYS A 140 5.02 -2.12 -14.26
N LEU A 141 5.89 -3.06 -13.89
CA LEU A 141 5.72 -3.89 -12.70
C LEU A 141 5.75 -3.04 -11.42
N GLU A 142 6.63 -2.03 -11.33
CA GLU A 142 6.64 -1.07 -10.21
C GLU A 142 5.29 -0.34 -10.07
N LEU A 143 4.76 0.19 -11.17
CA LEU A 143 3.44 0.81 -11.17
C LEU A 143 2.37 -0.17 -10.67
N ILE A 144 2.32 -1.38 -11.23
CA ILE A 144 1.32 -2.39 -10.83
C ILE A 144 1.51 -2.78 -9.35
N TYR A 145 2.75 -2.83 -8.85
CA TYR A 145 3.06 -3.07 -7.45
C TYR A 145 2.51 -1.98 -6.53
N GLN A 146 2.72 -0.70 -6.86
CA GLN A 146 2.18 0.40 -6.07
C GLN A 146 0.64 0.40 -6.10
N MET A 147 0.03 0.05 -7.23
CA MET A 147 -1.42 -0.13 -7.31
C MET A 147 -1.92 -1.34 -6.51
N ALA A 148 -1.16 -2.44 -6.48
CA ALA A 148 -1.47 -3.61 -5.66
C ALA A 148 -1.40 -3.29 -4.16
N GLN A 149 -0.39 -2.53 -3.73
CA GLN A 149 -0.34 -2.01 -2.36
C GLN A 149 -1.58 -1.17 -2.05
N ARG A 150 -1.97 -0.25 -2.94
CA ARG A 150 -3.17 0.59 -2.77
C ARG A 150 -4.44 -0.25 -2.70
N MET A 151 -4.55 -1.32 -3.51
CA MET A 151 -5.67 -2.26 -3.46
C MET A 151 -5.79 -2.94 -2.09
N LEU A 152 -4.67 -3.39 -1.50
CA LEU A 152 -4.71 -3.97 -0.15
C LEU A 152 -5.18 -2.96 0.91
N LEU A 153 -4.88 -1.67 0.74
CA LEU A 153 -5.39 -0.62 1.62
C LEU A 153 -6.91 -0.42 1.48
N GLN A 154 -7.49 -0.61 0.29
CA GLN A 154 -8.94 -0.56 0.09
C GLN A 154 -9.67 -1.60 0.95
N GLY A 155 -9.08 -2.78 1.09
CA GLY A 155 -9.64 -3.87 1.90
C GLY A 155 -9.52 -3.64 3.41
N LEU A 156 -8.68 -2.69 3.83
CA LEU A 156 -8.48 -2.26 5.21
C LEU A 156 -9.31 -1.02 5.58
N LEU A 157 -10.16 -0.52 4.68
CA LEU A 157 -11.13 0.52 5.03
C LEU A 157 -12.20 -0.07 5.96
N PRO A 158 -12.60 0.61 7.07
CA PRO A 158 -13.51 0.05 8.07
C PRO A 158 -14.86 -0.44 7.55
N ASP A 159 -15.33 0.13 6.45
CA ASP A 159 -16.59 -0.19 5.78
C ASP A 159 -16.42 -1.16 4.59
N ALA A 160 -15.22 -1.67 4.35
CA ALA A 160 -14.98 -2.70 3.34
C ALA A 160 -15.49 -4.07 3.84
N PRO A 161 -16.17 -4.88 3.01
CA PRO A 161 -16.63 -6.22 3.39
C PRO A 161 -15.49 -7.15 3.86
N THR A 162 -14.28 -6.92 3.35
CA THR A 162 -13.07 -7.69 3.70
C THR A 162 -12.39 -7.23 4.98
N TYR A 163 -12.84 -6.13 5.60
CA TYR A 163 -12.14 -5.50 6.72
C TYR A 163 -11.92 -6.44 7.89
N SER A 164 -12.95 -7.20 8.30
CA SER A 164 -12.88 -8.11 9.44
C SER A 164 -11.83 -9.21 9.25
N LEU A 165 -11.73 -9.73 8.03
CA LEU A 165 -10.72 -10.71 7.64
C LEU A 165 -9.32 -10.09 7.63
N LEU A 166 -9.17 -8.95 6.94
CA LEU A 166 -7.85 -8.42 6.62
C LEU A 166 -7.20 -7.65 7.79
N SER A 167 -7.98 -6.91 8.58
CA SER A 167 -7.44 -6.03 9.64
C SER A 167 -6.74 -6.79 10.77
N ASN A 168 -7.13 -8.04 11.03
CA ASN A 168 -6.58 -8.87 12.08
C ASN A 168 -5.62 -9.96 11.56
N HIS A 169 -5.45 -10.07 10.24
CA HIS A 169 -4.61 -11.13 9.66
C HIS A 169 -3.12 -10.80 9.83
N GLU A 170 -2.32 -11.75 10.32
CA GLU A 170 -0.90 -11.51 10.62
C GLU A 170 -0.11 -11.10 9.36
N LEU A 171 -0.30 -11.80 8.23
CA LEU A 171 0.31 -11.42 6.95
C LEU A 171 -0.13 -10.06 6.37
N MET A 172 -1.18 -9.43 6.92
CA MET A 172 -1.62 -8.08 6.50
C MET A 172 -0.95 -6.96 7.30
N GLN A 173 -0.11 -7.29 8.27
CA GLN A 173 0.67 -6.28 8.99
C GLN A 173 1.58 -5.49 8.04
N PRO A 174 1.73 -4.16 8.27
CA PRO A 174 2.43 -3.25 7.37
C PRO A 174 3.96 -3.41 7.46
N THR A 175 4.48 -4.55 7.02
CA THR A 175 5.92 -4.86 7.02
C THR A 175 6.40 -5.30 5.63
N PRO A 176 7.70 -5.09 5.32
CA PRO A 176 8.28 -5.53 4.05
C PRO A 176 8.25 -7.05 3.80
N LEU A 177 8.09 -7.85 4.85
CA LEU A 177 8.07 -9.32 4.75
C LEU A 177 6.65 -9.89 4.69
N ARG A 178 5.63 -9.09 5.06
CA ARG A 178 4.23 -9.50 5.16
C ARG A 178 3.41 -8.83 4.05
N ARG A 179 2.73 -7.72 4.35
CA ARG A 179 1.83 -7.05 3.39
C ARG A 179 2.52 -6.68 2.07
N ASP A 180 3.79 -6.27 2.11
CA ASP A 180 4.51 -5.92 0.88
C ASP A 180 4.77 -7.14 -0.02
N ASN A 181 5.02 -8.32 0.58
CA ASN A 181 5.14 -9.58 -0.16
C ASN A 181 3.78 -10.01 -0.74
N LEU A 182 2.67 -9.79 -0.02
CA LEU A 182 1.33 -10.03 -0.55
C LEU A 182 0.99 -9.08 -1.72
N ALA A 183 1.34 -7.79 -1.59
CA ALA A 183 1.18 -6.81 -2.65
C ALA A 183 2.04 -7.19 -3.86
N PHE A 184 3.26 -7.70 -3.64
CA PHE A 184 4.14 -8.15 -4.71
C PHE A 184 3.61 -9.40 -5.41
N LEU A 185 3.03 -10.36 -4.66
CA LEU A 185 2.36 -11.54 -5.23
C LEU A 185 1.22 -11.12 -6.15
N LEU A 186 0.36 -10.22 -5.67
CA LEU A 186 -0.75 -9.66 -6.44
C LEU A 186 -0.23 -8.94 -7.69
N ALA A 187 0.85 -8.16 -7.55
CA ALA A 187 1.45 -7.45 -8.66
C ALA A 187 2.00 -8.38 -9.74
N LEU A 188 2.64 -9.50 -9.38
CA LEU A 188 3.11 -10.50 -10.34
C LEU A 188 1.95 -11.20 -11.06
N ALA A 189 0.89 -11.57 -10.32
CA ALA A 189 -0.29 -12.20 -10.93
C ALA A 189 -0.96 -11.26 -11.95
N VAL A 190 -1.16 -9.99 -11.59
CA VAL A 190 -1.70 -8.97 -12.50
C VAL A 190 -0.74 -8.71 -13.66
N SER A 191 0.56 -8.59 -13.41
CA SER A 191 1.55 -8.35 -14.46
C SER A 191 1.61 -9.49 -15.47
N ASN A 192 1.48 -10.74 -15.04
CA ASN A 192 1.39 -11.89 -15.94
C ASN A 192 0.22 -11.76 -16.93
N ARG A 193 -0.94 -11.25 -16.48
CA ARG A 193 -2.11 -10.99 -17.33
C ARG A 193 -1.92 -9.78 -18.24
N ILE A 194 -1.32 -8.71 -17.75
CA ILE A 194 -1.24 -7.41 -18.46
C ILE A 194 -0.01 -7.30 -19.39
N LEU A 195 1.16 -7.75 -18.92
CA LEU A 195 2.44 -7.67 -19.62
C LEU A 195 2.82 -8.99 -20.32
N GLY A 196 2.20 -10.09 -19.90
CA GLY A 196 2.58 -11.44 -20.32
C GLY A 196 3.63 -12.07 -19.38
N PRO A 197 3.72 -13.41 -19.36
CA PRO A 197 4.57 -14.14 -18.42
C PRO A 197 6.06 -13.86 -18.61
N ASP A 198 6.54 -13.80 -19.85
CA ASP A 198 7.97 -13.57 -20.14
C ASP A 198 8.43 -12.19 -19.68
N SER A 199 7.64 -11.15 -19.99
CA SER A 199 7.95 -9.77 -19.57
C SER A 199 7.91 -9.63 -18.06
N THR A 200 6.96 -10.29 -17.41
CA THR A 200 6.83 -10.29 -15.94
C THR A 200 7.99 -11.02 -15.28
N TYR A 201 8.40 -12.17 -15.81
CA TYR A 201 9.54 -12.92 -15.31
C TYR A 201 10.84 -12.14 -15.45
N LEU A 202 11.09 -11.54 -16.62
CA LEU A 202 12.26 -10.68 -16.85
C LEU A 202 12.26 -9.46 -15.91
N ALA A 203 11.08 -8.86 -15.69
CA ALA A 203 10.95 -7.75 -14.76
C ALA A 203 11.30 -8.19 -13.32
N TYR A 204 10.72 -9.31 -12.87
CA TYR A 204 10.96 -9.89 -11.54
C TYR A 204 12.43 -10.25 -11.29
N GLN A 205 13.11 -10.74 -12.31
CA GLN A 205 14.54 -11.11 -12.25
C GLN A 205 15.49 -9.92 -12.40
N SER A 206 14.97 -8.71 -12.61
CA SER A 206 15.81 -7.51 -12.80
C SER A 206 16.63 -7.16 -11.55
N PRO A 207 17.83 -6.58 -11.72
CA PRO A 207 18.65 -6.10 -10.60
C PRO A 207 17.96 -5.09 -9.68
N PHE A 208 16.95 -4.40 -10.19
CA PHE A 208 16.11 -3.51 -9.40
C PHE A 208 15.32 -4.29 -8.35
N TRP A 209 14.48 -5.25 -8.78
CA TRP A 209 13.66 -6.03 -7.85
C TRP A 209 14.47 -6.95 -6.94
N LYS A 210 15.64 -7.45 -7.39
CA LYS A 210 16.56 -8.19 -6.49
C LYS A 210 17.01 -7.36 -5.28
N ARG A 211 17.17 -6.04 -5.46
CA ARG A 211 17.65 -5.13 -4.42
C ARG A 211 16.53 -4.58 -3.55
N HIS A 212 15.41 -4.23 -4.16
CA HIS A 212 14.31 -3.50 -3.51
C HIS A 212 13.25 -4.40 -2.85
N LEU A 213 13.14 -5.69 -3.23
CA LEU A 213 12.26 -6.63 -2.53
C LEU A 213 12.98 -7.24 -1.32
N LEU A 214 12.82 -6.65 -0.13
CA LEU A 214 13.49 -7.09 1.10
C LEU A 214 13.15 -8.53 1.49
N GLY A 215 11.90 -8.95 1.28
CA GLY A 215 11.41 -10.28 1.63
C GLY A 215 11.50 -11.34 0.54
N ARG A 216 12.38 -11.14 -0.46
CA ARG A 216 12.44 -11.98 -1.65
C ARG A 216 12.65 -13.47 -1.38
N GLU A 217 13.54 -13.83 -0.45
CA GLU A 217 13.84 -15.24 -0.17
C GLU A 217 12.60 -15.96 0.39
N ILE A 218 11.91 -15.32 1.34
CA ILE A 218 10.64 -15.83 1.88
C ILE A 218 9.57 -15.86 0.79
N PHE A 219 9.50 -14.80 -0.03
CA PHE A 219 8.56 -14.70 -1.13
C PHE A 219 8.73 -15.86 -2.13
N ASP A 220 9.96 -16.11 -2.58
CA ASP A 220 10.30 -17.19 -3.50
C ASP A 220 9.95 -18.56 -2.92
N GLN A 221 10.24 -18.77 -1.63
CA GLN A 221 10.06 -20.06 -0.97
C GLN A 221 8.60 -20.39 -0.65
N TYR A 222 7.79 -19.41 -0.23
CA TYR A 222 6.47 -19.67 0.35
C TYR A 222 5.29 -19.10 -0.43
N LEU A 223 5.51 -18.13 -1.32
CA LEU A 223 4.43 -17.44 -2.03
C LEU A 223 4.48 -17.66 -3.54
N TYR A 224 5.64 -17.43 -4.16
CA TYR A 224 5.77 -17.36 -5.62
C TYR A 224 5.29 -18.63 -6.35
N HIS A 225 5.57 -19.81 -5.79
CA HIS A 225 5.21 -21.09 -6.39
C HIS A 225 3.90 -21.67 -5.86
N ASP A 226 3.57 -21.38 -4.60
CA ASP A 226 2.47 -22.03 -3.88
C ASP A 226 1.16 -21.26 -4.04
N TRP A 227 1.21 -19.93 -3.94
CA TRP A 227 0.02 -19.09 -3.98
C TRP A 227 -0.29 -18.63 -5.39
N LYS A 228 -1.05 -19.45 -6.12
CA LYS A 228 -1.53 -19.12 -7.46
C LYS A 228 -2.83 -18.33 -7.36
N LEU A 229 -2.75 -17.02 -7.59
CA LEU A 229 -3.91 -16.14 -7.59
C LEU A 229 -4.70 -16.29 -8.89
N SER A 230 -6.01 -16.41 -8.77
CA SER A 230 -6.96 -16.41 -9.88
C SER A 230 -8.28 -15.77 -9.42
N GLN A 231 -9.21 -15.57 -10.35
CA GLN A 231 -10.55 -15.08 -10.00
C GLN A 231 -11.31 -16.05 -9.08
N ASP A 232 -11.16 -17.37 -9.29
CA ASP A 232 -11.81 -18.40 -8.47
C ASP A 232 -11.13 -18.60 -7.11
N ARG A 233 -9.85 -18.24 -7.03
CA ARG A 233 -9.04 -18.30 -5.82
C ARG A 233 -8.25 -17.00 -5.62
N PRO A 234 -8.93 -15.93 -5.18
CA PRO A 234 -8.31 -14.64 -4.94
C PRO A 234 -7.45 -14.66 -3.68
N LEU A 235 -6.65 -13.60 -3.48
CA LEU A 235 -5.80 -13.41 -2.32
C LEU A 235 -6.58 -13.51 -1.00
N THR A 236 -7.76 -12.90 -0.91
CA THR A 236 -8.61 -12.96 0.30
C THR A 236 -9.00 -14.39 0.65
N ARG A 237 -9.17 -15.28 -0.34
CA ARG A 237 -9.44 -16.69 -0.10
C ARG A 237 -8.21 -17.42 0.45
N TRP A 238 -7.03 -17.16 -0.11
CA TRP A 238 -5.77 -17.69 0.44
C TRP A 238 -5.55 -17.25 1.88
N LEU A 239 -5.78 -15.96 2.18
CA LEU A 239 -5.68 -15.43 3.54
C LEU A 239 -6.72 -16.05 4.49
N ALA A 240 -7.94 -16.28 4.05
CA ALA A 240 -8.95 -16.93 4.89
C ALA A 240 -8.62 -18.40 5.23
N GLU A 241 -7.83 -19.06 4.39
CA GLU A 241 -7.41 -20.46 4.56
C GLU A 241 -6.04 -20.56 5.29
N GLU A 242 -5.28 -19.46 5.38
CA GLU A 242 -3.98 -19.42 6.04
C GLU A 242 -4.14 -19.42 7.57
N VAL A 243 -3.58 -20.43 8.22
CA VAL A 243 -3.64 -20.59 9.67
C VAL A 243 -2.61 -19.71 10.38
N ALA A 244 -2.95 -19.19 11.55
CA ALA A 244 -2.08 -18.28 12.32
C ALA A 244 -0.76 -18.93 12.78
N ASP A 245 -0.73 -20.24 12.95
CA ASP A 245 0.46 -21.00 13.34
C ASP A 245 1.25 -21.54 12.12
N SER A 246 0.98 -21.04 10.91
CA SER A 246 1.66 -21.51 9.72
C SER A 246 3.14 -21.14 9.71
N LYS A 247 3.93 -21.93 8.96
CA LYS A 247 5.35 -21.62 8.78
C LYS A 247 5.57 -20.28 8.10
N LEU A 248 4.69 -19.89 7.18
CA LEU A 248 4.77 -18.60 6.48
C LEU A 248 4.56 -17.43 7.46
N VAL A 249 3.59 -17.52 8.36
CA VAL A 249 3.40 -16.51 9.41
C VAL A 249 4.62 -16.43 10.32
N GLU A 250 5.14 -17.58 10.75
CA GLU A 250 6.29 -17.68 11.65
C GLU A 250 7.55 -17.05 11.04
N VAL A 251 7.90 -17.41 9.80
CA VAL A 251 9.13 -16.90 9.15
C VAL A 251 9.02 -15.42 8.75
N THR A 252 7.80 -14.91 8.61
CA THR A 252 7.56 -13.48 8.36
C THR A 252 7.41 -12.67 9.66
N ASP A 253 7.42 -13.34 10.81
CA ASP A 253 7.39 -12.69 12.12
C ASP A 253 8.77 -12.15 12.45
N ILE A 254 8.92 -10.83 12.29
CA ILE A 254 10.13 -10.11 12.64
C ILE A 254 9.82 -9.21 13.82
N THR A 255 10.60 -9.35 14.86
CA THR A 255 10.59 -8.40 15.98
C THR A 255 10.96 -7.00 15.47
N PRO A 256 10.45 -5.92 16.08
CA PRO A 256 10.75 -4.55 15.68
C PRO A 256 12.24 -4.23 15.55
N ASP A 257 13.08 -4.85 16.37
CA ASP A 257 14.53 -4.66 16.38
C ASP A 257 15.21 -5.39 15.19
N GLN A 258 14.72 -6.57 14.79
CA GLN A 258 15.19 -7.27 13.59
C GLN A 258 14.75 -6.54 12.30
N ALA A 259 13.55 -5.96 12.28
CA ALA A 259 13.09 -5.15 11.15
C ALA A 259 13.98 -3.92 10.91
N GLN A 260 14.58 -3.36 11.97
CA GLN A 260 15.56 -2.28 11.86
C GLN A 260 16.88 -2.74 11.27
N LEU A 261 17.36 -3.95 11.60
CA LEU A 261 18.61 -4.54 11.09
C LEU A 261 18.51 -4.97 9.62
N VAL A 262 17.42 -5.64 9.24
CA VAL A 262 17.13 -6.04 7.84
C VAL A 262 17.12 -4.83 6.92
N SER A 263 16.58 -3.72 7.43
CA SER A 263 16.55 -2.46 6.69
C SER A 263 17.89 -1.71 6.79
N ALA A 264 18.60 -1.74 7.93
CA ALA A 264 19.90 -1.06 8.11
C ALA A 264 21.04 -1.62 7.23
N GLY A 265 21.04 -2.92 6.92
CA GLY A 265 22.06 -3.54 6.07
C GLY A 265 22.07 -3.09 4.60
N ARG A 266 21.05 -2.35 4.16
CA ARG A 266 20.92 -1.83 2.78
C ARG A 266 20.61 -0.33 2.71
N ARG A 267 20.56 0.38 3.85
CA ARG A 267 20.07 1.77 3.91
C ARG A 267 21.17 2.79 3.58
N PRO A 268 20.95 3.70 2.64
CA PRO A 268 21.64 4.97 2.65
C PRO A 268 21.13 5.81 3.84
N VAL A 269 22.05 6.41 4.59
CA VAL A 269 21.74 7.28 5.73
C VAL A 269 20.90 8.46 5.25
N ILE A 270 19.71 8.67 5.83
CA ILE A 270 18.88 9.84 5.54
C ILE A 270 19.44 11.03 6.34
N GLU A 271 19.99 12.01 5.63
CA GLU A 271 20.53 13.22 6.22
C GLU A 271 19.45 13.94 7.04
N GLY A 272 19.77 14.29 8.29
CA GLY A 272 18.83 14.97 9.20
C GLY A 272 17.90 14.04 10.00
N VAL A 273 17.81 12.74 9.70
CA VAL A 273 17.14 11.76 10.57
C VAL A 273 18.16 11.14 11.53
N PRO A 274 17.89 11.08 12.84
CA PRO A 274 18.79 10.43 13.78
C PRO A 274 19.13 8.99 13.36
N SER A 275 20.42 8.71 13.16
CA SER A 275 20.91 7.38 12.78
C SER A 275 20.53 6.32 13.83
N THR A 276 20.37 6.76 15.08
CA THR A 276 19.90 5.97 16.24
C THR A 276 18.53 6.45 16.72
N GLY A 277 17.56 5.54 16.92
CA GLY A 277 16.24 5.84 17.52
C GLY A 277 15.05 5.17 16.81
N ARG A 278 14.05 4.70 17.58
CA ARG A 278 12.89 3.93 17.05
C ARG A 278 11.95 4.75 16.15
N LEU A 279 11.81 6.03 16.43
CA LEU A 279 10.82 6.91 15.77
C LEU A 279 11.15 7.21 14.32
N GLY A 280 12.42 7.49 14.03
CA GLY A 280 12.88 7.61 12.65
C GLY A 280 12.40 8.82 11.88
N PHE A 281 12.15 9.93 12.55
CA PHE A 281 11.86 11.19 11.88
C PHE A 281 12.57 12.33 12.58
N SER A 282 12.71 13.44 11.87
CA SER A 282 13.11 14.73 12.40
C SER A 282 12.00 15.74 12.22
N VAL A 283 12.00 16.78 13.04
CA VAL A 283 11.02 17.86 12.95
C VAL A 283 11.76 19.19 12.87
N ARG A 284 11.22 20.12 12.10
CA ARG A 284 11.61 21.52 12.08
C ARG A 284 10.52 22.38 12.69
N ILE A 285 10.90 23.55 13.21
CA ILE A 285 9.95 24.53 13.73
C ILE A 285 9.43 25.36 12.55
N GLY A 286 8.14 25.27 12.26
CA GLY A 286 7.44 26.05 11.25
C GLY A 286 6.93 27.40 11.79
N SER A 287 6.25 28.16 10.92
CA SER A 287 5.58 29.42 11.29
C SER A 287 4.54 29.17 12.39
N GLY A 288 4.64 29.93 13.50
CA GLY A 288 3.73 29.79 14.65
C GLY A 288 4.13 28.70 15.66
N SER A 289 5.42 28.36 15.74
CA SER A 289 5.98 27.37 16.69
C SER A 289 5.35 25.98 16.57
N GLN A 290 4.95 25.60 15.37
CA GLN A 290 4.43 24.26 15.07
C GLN A 290 5.59 23.33 14.72
N LEU A 291 5.58 22.10 15.23
CA LEU A 291 6.55 21.08 14.83
C LEU A 291 6.08 20.43 13.54
N ILE A 292 6.86 20.60 12.48
CA ILE A 292 6.59 20.04 11.16
C ILE A 292 7.60 18.92 10.94
N VAL A 293 7.13 17.73 10.56
CA VAL A 293 7.99 16.61 10.22
C VAL A 293 8.82 16.99 8.99
N ASP A 294 10.13 17.00 9.16
CA ASP A 294 11.07 17.48 8.15
C ASP A 294 11.55 16.32 7.29
N ASN A 295 12.20 15.33 7.92
CA ASN A 295 12.59 14.09 7.27
C ASN A 295 12.01 12.90 8.02
N ILE A 296 11.62 11.86 7.30
CA ILE A 296 11.10 10.62 7.89
C ILE A 296 11.65 9.40 7.18
N ASP A 297 12.16 8.47 7.95
CA ASP A 297 12.54 7.14 7.54
C ASP A 297 11.26 6.31 7.39
N ASN A 298 10.93 5.99 6.14
CA ASN A 298 9.74 5.23 5.76
C ASN A 298 9.69 3.81 6.33
N SER A 299 10.79 3.34 6.90
CA SER A 299 10.90 2.00 7.47
C SER A 299 10.84 1.98 9.00
N ARG A 300 10.74 3.14 9.66
CA ARG A 300 10.72 3.31 11.13
C ARG A 300 9.32 3.64 11.67
N THR A 301 9.20 3.62 13.00
CA THR A 301 7.92 3.65 13.71
C THR A 301 7.06 4.86 13.34
N GLY A 302 7.66 6.05 13.21
CA GLY A 302 6.93 7.25 12.81
C GLY A 302 6.14 7.04 11.52
N TYR A 303 6.80 6.51 10.48
CA TYR A 303 6.13 6.29 9.20
C TYR A 303 5.06 5.19 9.26
N ARG A 304 5.33 4.11 10.01
CA ARG A 304 4.38 3.00 10.23
C ARG A 304 3.13 3.46 10.97
N CYS A 305 3.26 4.43 11.86
CA CYS A 305 2.16 5.09 12.56
C CYS A 305 1.42 6.13 11.70
N GLY A 306 1.71 6.21 10.40
CA GLY A 306 1.02 7.10 9.47
C GLY A 306 1.64 8.48 9.33
N LEU A 307 2.73 8.79 10.05
CA LEU A 307 3.41 10.08 9.94
C LEU A 307 4.08 10.22 8.56
N ARG A 308 4.09 11.42 8.01
CA ARG A 308 4.67 11.78 6.71
C ARG A 308 5.48 13.07 6.81
N ALA A 309 6.43 13.26 5.89
CA ALA A 309 7.12 14.54 5.77
C ALA A 309 6.12 15.65 5.43
N GLY A 310 6.22 16.78 6.14
CA GLY A 310 5.27 17.88 6.06
C GLY A 310 4.12 17.82 7.08
N ASP A 311 3.92 16.70 7.77
CA ASP A 311 2.88 16.60 8.79
C ASP A 311 3.15 17.56 9.95
N VAL A 312 2.08 18.17 10.46
CA VAL A 312 2.14 19.08 11.59
C VAL A 312 1.75 18.35 12.86
N ILE A 313 2.72 18.15 13.76
CA ILE A 313 2.48 17.55 15.07
C ILE A 313 2.01 18.65 16.02
N ARG A 314 0.69 18.66 16.28
CA ARG A 314 0.05 19.64 17.16
C ARG A 314 0.03 19.22 18.62
N THR A 315 -0.21 17.94 18.87
CA THR A 315 -0.33 17.36 20.21
C THR A 315 0.16 15.92 20.22
N VAL A 316 0.74 15.51 21.35
CA VAL A 316 0.98 14.11 21.72
C VAL A 316 0.19 13.88 23.00
N ASP A 317 -0.78 12.97 22.97
CA ASP A 317 -1.68 12.65 24.10
C ASP A 317 -2.29 13.88 24.78
N GLY A 318 -2.80 14.80 23.97
CA GLY A 318 -3.44 16.03 24.43
C GLY A 318 -2.49 17.12 24.92
N LYS A 319 -1.17 16.88 24.97
CA LYS A 319 -0.15 17.87 25.34
C LYS A 319 0.54 18.44 24.10
N LYS A 320 0.79 19.75 24.10
CA LYS A 320 1.48 20.44 23.00
C LYS A 320 3.00 20.41 23.22
N PRO A 321 3.78 19.75 22.35
CA PRO A 321 5.23 19.80 22.41
C PRO A 321 5.76 21.16 21.89
N GLY A 322 6.67 21.78 22.65
CA GLY A 322 7.30 23.06 22.30
C GLY A 322 8.65 22.95 21.61
N SER A 323 9.25 21.75 21.58
CA SER A 323 10.53 21.50 20.91
C SER A 323 10.63 20.04 20.45
N GLN A 324 11.58 19.75 19.54
CA GLN A 324 11.88 18.38 19.13
C GLN A 324 12.27 17.48 20.31
N LYS A 325 13.06 18.00 21.26
CA LYS A 325 13.46 17.26 22.45
C LYS A 325 12.24 16.88 23.30
N GLN A 326 11.37 17.86 23.57
CA GLN A 326 10.16 17.64 24.34
C GLN A 326 9.17 16.70 23.63
N LEU A 327 9.09 16.78 22.30
CA LEU A 327 8.31 15.83 21.50
C LEU A 327 8.82 14.40 21.66
N ILE A 328 10.14 14.19 21.56
CA ILE A 328 10.74 12.87 21.69
C ILE A 328 10.57 12.35 23.12
N GLU A 329 10.78 13.17 24.14
CA GLU A 329 10.55 12.81 25.55
C GLU A 329 9.09 12.40 25.80
N MET A 330 8.12 13.17 25.31
CA MET A 330 6.69 12.84 25.43
C MET A 330 6.31 11.51 24.77
N ILE A 331 6.99 11.14 23.69
CA ILE A 331 6.75 9.88 22.98
C ILE A 331 7.47 8.72 23.69
N LEU A 332 8.66 8.94 24.23
CA LEU A 332 9.47 7.91 24.89
C LEU A 332 9.00 7.60 26.32
N ASP A 333 8.50 8.58 27.07
CA ASP A 333 7.94 8.40 28.42
C ASP A 333 6.73 7.44 28.46
N GLN A 334 6.22 7.04 27.29
CA GLN A 334 5.09 6.13 27.11
C GLN A 334 5.50 4.75 26.55
N ILE A 335 6.78 4.55 26.23
CA ILE A 335 7.31 3.31 25.61
C ILE A 335 8.00 2.41 26.65
N ASP A 336 8.02 2.81 27.94
CA ASP A 336 8.45 1.98 29.07
C ASP A 336 7.36 1.01 29.56
#